data_AF-A0A8B3NJI9-F1
#
_entry.id   AF-A0A8B3NJI9-F1
#
_cell.length_a   1.000
_cell.length_b   1.000
_cell.length_c   1.000
_cell.angle_alpha   90.00
_cell.angle_beta   90.00
_cell.angle_gamma   90.00
#
_symmetry.space_group_name_H-M   'P 1'
#
loop_
_entity.id
_entity.type
_entity.pdbx_description
1 polymer ?
#
loop_
_entity_poly.entity_id
_entity_poly.type
_entity_poly.pdbx_seq_one_letter_code
_entity_poly.pdbx_strand_id
1 'polypeptide(L)'
;LLCTIYTLNYRPQMATVRPRVMPMPQRVDKPVGRVMRHKLSLVEDDIVTKVLGFLPDNQSAMANLAYADVVVAGGLGLGAAENLQLVKNLARAIGAE
;
A
#
# COMPACT_ATOMS: atom_id res chain seq x y z
N LEU A 1 -6.46 -21.26 -0.75
CA LEU A 1 -7.68 -21.41 -1.58
C LEU A 1 -7.76 -20.19 -2.51
N LEU A 2 -7.99 -20.42 -3.81
CA LEU A 2 -8.28 -19.37 -4.80
C LEU A 2 -9.75 -19.54 -5.20
N CYS A 3 -10.49 -18.43 -5.29
CA CYS A 3 -11.89 -18.44 -5.68
C CYS A 3 -12.13 -17.38 -6.75
N THR A 4 -12.93 -17.72 -7.75
CA THR A 4 -13.34 -16.81 -8.83
C THR A 4 -14.82 -16.48 -8.63
N ILE A 5 -15.12 -15.21 -8.41
CA ILE A 5 -16.47 -14.73 -8.09
C ILE A 5 -16.98 -13.87 -9.26
N TYR A 6 -18.25 -14.06 -9.63
CA TYR A 6 -18.91 -13.31 -10.71
C TYR A 6 -20.18 -12.60 -10.20
N THR A 7 -20.39 -11.35 -10.62
CA THR A 7 -21.62 -10.58 -10.34
C THR A 7 -22.41 -10.38 -11.64
N LEU A 8 -23.33 -11.31 -11.93
CA LEU A 8 -24.04 -11.35 -13.22
C LEU A 8 -25.04 -10.20 -13.39
N ASN A 9 -25.88 -9.96 -12.37
CA ASN A 9 -27.11 -9.18 -12.52
C ASN A 9 -27.00 -7.71 -12.11
N TYR A 10 -25.91 -7.29 -11.46
CA TYR A 10 -25.78 -5.95 -10.89
C TYR A 10 -24.67 -5.13 -11.54
N ARG A 11 -24.89 -3.81 -11.63
CA ARG A 11 -23.95 -2.84 -12.19
C ARG A 11 -23.88 -1.60 -11.28
N PRO A 12 -22.69 -0.97 -11.16
CA PRO A 12 -21.41 -1.36 -11.77
C PRO A 12 -20.79 -2.61 -11.11
N GLN A 13 -20.01 -3.37 -11.87
CA GLN A 13 -19.18 -4.43 -11.29
C GLN A 13 -17.94 -3.79 -10.67
N MET A 14 -17.79 -3.94 -9.36
CA MET A 14 -16.69 -3.35 -8.59
C MET A 14 -15.89 -4.45 -7.89
N ALA A 15 -14.58 -4.33 -7.92
CA ALA A 15 -13.67 -5.20 -7.19
C ALA A 15 -12.51 -4.38 -6.63
N THR A 16 -12.14 -4.62 -5.38
CA THR A 16 -10.91 -4.08 -4.81
C THR A 16 -9.75 -4.98 -5.21
N VAL A 17 -8.74 -4.41 -5.87
CA VAL A 17 -7.54 -5.14 -6.28
C VAL A 17 -6.45 -4.87 -5.24
N ARG A 18 -5.80 -5.93 -4.76
CA ARG A 18 -4.68 -5.79 -3.82
C ARG A 18 -3.55 -4.98 -4.48
N PRO A 19 -2.94 -4.02 -3.76
CA PRO A 19 -1.77 -3.31 -4.26
C PRO A 19 -0.67 -4.27 -4.75
N ARG A 20 0.08 -3.84 -5.77
CA ARG A 20 1.22 -4.58 -6.37
C ARG A 20 0.89 -5.91 -7.09
N VAL A 21 -0.38 -6.24 -7.31
CA VAL A 21 -0.76 -7.43 -8.10
C VAL A 21 -0.66 -7.21 -9.61
N MET A 22 -0.98 -6.00 -10.08
CA MET A 22 -0.93 -5.66 -11.50
C MET A 22 0.35 -4.88 -11.84
N PRO A 23 1.02 -5.15 -12.97
CA PRO A 23 2.20 -4.40 -13.38
C PRO A 23 1.82 -2.96 -13.77
N MET A 24 2.67 -2.01 -13.41
CA MET A 24 2.51 -0.61 -13.82
C MET A 24 2.81 -0.50 -15.33
N PRO A 25 1.92 0.12 -16.14
CA PRO A 25 2.18 0.31 -17.56
C PRO A 25 3.35 1.27 -17.77
N GLN A 26 4.10 1.09 -18.87
CA GLN A 26 5.15 2.04 -19.25
C GLN A 26 4.55 3.41 -19.55
N ARG A 27 5.26 4.46 -19.13
CA ARG A 27 4.91 5.83 -19.46
C ARG A 27 5.04 6.02 -20.98
N VAL A 28 4.00 6.55 -21.60
CA VAL A 28 4.01 6.94 -23.01
C VAL A 28 3.60 8.40 -23.10
N ASP A 29 4.34 9.19 -23.86
CA ASP A 29 3.97 10.57 -24.15
C ASP A 29 2.79 10.57 -25.12
N LYS A 30 1.58 10.74 -24.57
CA LYS A 30 0.33 10.83 -25.31
C LYS A 30 -0.35 12.15 -24.99
N PRO A 31 -1.10 12.75 -25.94
CA PRO A 31 -1.90 13.92 -25.65
C PRO A 31 -2.87 13.62 -24.51
N VAL A 32 -3.05 14.58 -23.61
CA VAL A 32 -3.96 14.45 -22.47
C VAL A 32 -5.38 14.19 -22.99
N GLY A 33 -6.01 13.14 -22.48
CA GLY A 33 -7.38 12.78 -22.85
C GLY A 33 -8.41 13.82 -22.40
N ARG A 34 -9.70 13.55 -22.68
CA ARG A 34 -10.80 14.43 -22.27
C ARG A 34 -10.89 14.52 -20.75
N VAL A 35 -10.74 15.72 -20.20
CA VAL A 35 -10.96 16.02 -18.77
C VAL A 35 -12.42 16.43 -18.56
N MET A 36 -13.20 15.62 -17.84
CA MET A 36 -14.56 15.95 -17.43
C MET A 36 -14.58 16.44 -15.98
N ARG A 37 -15.08 17.66 -15.74
CA ARG A 37 -15.25 18.19 -14.38
C ARG A 37 -16.68 17.90 -13.90
N HIS A 38 -16.79 17.14 -12.83
CA HIS A 38 -18.07 16.92 -12.15
C HIS A 38 -18.15 17.83 -10.92
N LYS A 39 -19.22 18.63 -10.83
CA LYS A 39 -19.51 19.39 -9.61
C LYS A 39 -20.08 18.42 -8.57
N LEU A 40 -19.41 18.31 -7.43
CA LEU A 40 -19.88 17.54 -6.28
C LEU A 40 -20.58 18.50 -5.32
N SER A 41 -21.87 18.27 -5.04
CA SER A 41 -22.63 19.04 -4.07
C SER A 41 -22.63 18.30 -2.74
N LEU A 42 -21.49 18.29 -2.05
CA LEU A 42 -21.36 17.69 -0.72
C LEU A 42 -21.76 18.72 0.33
N VAL A 43 -22.82 18.44 1.09
CA VAL A 43 -23.23 19.26 2.23
C VAL A 43 -22.54 18.71 3.48
N GLU A 44 -21.99 19.58 4.31
CA GLU A 44 -21.23 19.16 5.49
C GLU A 44 -22.08 18.39 6.51
N ASP A 45 -23.36 18.75 6.60
CA ASP A 45 -24.35 18.11 7.47
C ASP A 45 -24.64 16.64 7.06
N ASP A 46 -24.41 16.27 5.80
CA ASP A 46 -24.57 14.89 5.31
C ASP A 46 -23.36 13.99 5.69
N ILE A 47 -22.26 14.58 6.16
CA ILE A 47 -21.02 13.87 6.46
C ILE A 47 -20.92 13.66 7.97
N VAL A 48 -21.29 12.45 8.41
CA VAL A 48 -21.26 12.04 9.82
C VAL A 48 -19.83 12.03 10.39
N THR A 49 -18.85 11.60 9.60
CA THR A 49 -17.46 11.45 10.06
C THR A 49 -16.72 12.78 10.04
N LYS A 50 -16.22 13.24 11.19
CA LYS A 50 -15.41 14.46 11.31
C LYS A 50 -13.96 14.12 11.68
N VAL A 51 -13.01 14.74 10.98
CA VAL A 51 -11.58 14.61 11.29
C VAL A 51 -11.22 15.62 12.38
N LEU A 52 -10.91 15.13 13.59
CA LEU A 52 -10.57 15.99 14.73
C LEU A 52 -9.12 16.47 14.71
N GLY A 53 -8.24 15.71 14.08
CA GLY A 53 -6.82 16.01 13.99
C GLY A 53 -6.08 14.93 13.21
N PHE A 54 -4.97 15.32 12.61
CA PHE A 54 -4.04 14.41 11.96
C PHE A 54 -2.75 14.39 12.77
N LEU A 55 -2.42 13.23 13.34
CA LEU A 55 -1.15 13.00 14.02
C LEU A 55 -0.22 12.32 13.02
N PRO A 56 0.74 13.04 12.43
CA PRO A 56 1.68 12.44 11.50
C PRO A 56 2.65 11.57 12.31
N ASP A 57 2.69 10.28 12.01
CA ASP A 57 3.65 9.36 12.62
C ASP A 57 5.02 9.56 11.97
N ASN A 58 5.72 10.60 12.44
CA ASN A 58 7.08 10.92 12.02
C ASN A 58 8.12 10.18 12.88
N GLN A 59 7.66 9.43 13.90
CA GLN A 59 8.51 8.79 14.91
C GLN A 59 8.64 7.28 14.72
N SER A 60 7.82 6.67 13.86
CA SER A 60 8.10 5.32 13.38
C SER A 60 9.29 5.32 12.42
N ALA A 61 10.49 5.35 12.99
CA ALA A 61 11.62 4.56 12.48
C ALA A 61 11.32 3.04 12.59
N MET A 62 10.05 2.65 12.63
CA MET A 62 9.61 1.26 12.58
C MET A 62 9.48 0.89 11.11
N ALA A 63 10.30 -0.09 10.73
CA ALA A 63 10.26 -0.77 9.44
C ALA A 63 8.81 -1.04 9.03
N ASN A 64 8.36 -0.42 7.93
CA ASN A 64 7.02 -0.64 7.42
C ASN A 64 7.00 -1.90 6.55
N LEU A 65 7.09 -3.05 7.21
CA LEU A 65 7.16 -4.38 6.59
C LEU A 65 6.01 -4.65 5.60
N ALA A 66 4.84 -4.03 5.80
CA ALA A 66 3.69 -4.18 4.91
C ALA A 66 3.93 -3.59 3.51
N TYR A 67 4.87 -2.64 3.39
CA TYR A 67 5.22 -1.97 2.14
C TYR A 67 6.66 -2.25 1.70
N ALA A 68 7.45 -2.99 2.47
CA ALA A 68 8.78 -3.44 2.05
C ALA A 68 8.66 -4.36 0.82
N ASP A 69 9.48 -4.12 -0.20
CA ASP A 69 9.54 -5.00 -1.38
C ASP A 69 10.32 -6.28 -1.07
N VAL A 70 11.30 -6.19 -0.18
CA VAL A 70 12.13 -7.29 0.30
C VAL A 70 12.24 -7.15 1.81
N VAL A 71 12.12 -8.28 2.51
CA VAL A 71 12.24 -8.36 3.98
C VAL A 71 13.35 -9.36 4.31
N VAL A 72 14.29 -8.96 5.17
CA VAL A 72 15.33 -9.86 5.68
C VAL A 72 14.96 -10.32 7.08
N ALA A 73 14.50 -11.57 7.19
CA ALA A 73 14.08 -12.14 8.47
C ALA A 73 15.21 -12.92 9.17
N GLY A 74 15.30 -12.78 10.49
CA GLY A 74 16.18 -13.54 11.37
C GLY A 74 15.38 -14.29 12.44
N GLY A 75 15.73 -15.55 12.70
CA GLY A 75 15.05 -16.40 13.69
C GLY A 75 15.99 -16.96 14.77
N LEU A 76 15.51 -17.98 15.51
CA LEU A 76 16.26 -18.60 16.62
C LEU A 76 17.65 -19.14 16.21
N GLY A 77 17.83 -19.48 14.93
CA GLY A 77 19.10 -19.95 14.36
C GLY A 77 20.25 -18.94 14.41
N LEU A 78 19.99 -17.68 14.78
CA LEU A 78 21.02 -16.66 15.00
C LEU A 78 21.78 -16.85 16.31
N GLY A 79 21.24 -17.62 17.27
CA GLY A 79 21.90 -18.00 18.53
C GLY A 79 22.10 -16.88 19.56
N ALA A 80 22.34 -15.63 19.13
CA ALA A 80 22.53 -14.47 19.98
C ALA A 80 21.90 -13.22 19.36
N ALA A 81 21.44 -12.29 20.21
CA ALA A 81 20.82 -11.04 19.77
C ALA A 81 21.78 -10.13 18.97
N GLU A 82 23.08 -10.25 19.22
CA GLU A 82 24.14 -9.50 18.52
C GLU A 82 24.20 -9.84 17.03
N ASN A 83 23.89 -11.09 16.67
CA ASN A 83 23.89 -11.57 15.28
C ASN A 83 22.74 -10.98 14.46
N LEU A 84 21.73 -10.38 15.10
CA LEU A 84 20.68 -9.62 14.42
C LEU A 84 21.26 -8.39 13.69
N GLN A 85 22.45 -7.92 14.09
CA GLN A 85 23.13 -6.84 13.39
C GLN A 85 23.52 -7.23 11.95
N LEU A 86 23.85 -8.50 11.71
CA LEU A 86 24.19 -8.99 10.37
C LEU A 86 22.97 -8.92 9.44
N VAL A 87 21.79 -9.28 9.95
CA VAL A 87 20.51 -9.19 9.24
C VAL A 87 20.19 -7.73 8.89
N LYS A 88 20.36 -6.81 9.85
CA LYS A 88 20.17 -5.37 9.62
C LYS A 88 21.15 -4.79 8.61
N ASN A 89 22.41 -5.24 8.64
CA ASN A 89 23.43 -4.80 7.71
C ASN A 89 23.11 -5.27 6.28
N LEU A 90 22.63 -6.51 6.12
CA LEU A 90 22.18 -7.04 4.83
C LEU A 90 20.96 -6.27 4.33
N ALA A 91 19.96 -6.05 5.19
CA ALA A 91 18.76 -5.29 4.85
C ALA A 91 19.11 -3.90 4.31
N ARG A 92 20.00 -3.18 5.02
CA ARG A 92 20.50 -1.86 4.59
C ARG A 92 21.25 -1.90 3.26
N ALA A 93 22.03 -2.94 3.00
CA ALA A 93 22.82 -3.04 1.77
C ALA A 93 21.95 -3.22 0.51
N ILE A 94 20.80 -3.90 0.64
CA ILE A 94 19.88 -4.18 -0.47
C ILE A 94 18.65 -3.27 -0.48
N GLY A 95 18.56 -2.29 0.43
CA GLY A 95 17.38 -1.43 0.57
C GLY A 95 16.13 -2.18 1.03
N ALA A 96 16.31 -3.30 1.73
CA ALA A 96 15.26 -4.07 2.36
C ALA A 96 15.06 -3.63 3.82
N GLU A 97 13.94 -4.06 4.39
CA GLU A 97 13.61 -3.91 5.82
C GLU A 97 13.91 -5.19 6.61
#